data_AF-E5AAF8-F1
#
_entry.id   AF-E5AAF8-F1
#
_cell.length_a   1.000
_cell.length_b   1.000
_cell.length_c   1.000
_cell.angle_alpha   90.00
_cell.angle_beta   90.00
_cell.angle_gamma   90.00
#
_symmetry.space_group_name_H-M   'P 1'
#
loop_
_entity.id
_entity.type
_entity.pdbx_description
1 polymer ?
#
loop_
_entity_poly.entity_id
_entity_poly.type
_entity_poly.pdbx_seq_one_letter_code
_entity_poly.pdbx_strand_id
1 'polypeptide(L)'
;MSFLRTTRTFSTLRCTATRKFTTTRLLALKVDSNFISQITAAEKALTNSDEPVKGGPTAKAQSHVGQELSAAIVSDITAGEKVITNSDEPVQGGPTSVAQSALVGGHVRDVGGEKNTSNSSKILSDLSQNSSAASANANSSAGEHTGKLDSSTLSKITDAEKKLTGQDGAVQGGPTAQAQKHANEPITSQALHDITEGEKKITGGERVKGGPTSTAQSELARSRAN
;
A
#
# COMPACT_ATOMS: atom_id res chain seq x y z
N MET A 1 69.21 30.72 11.66
CA MET A 1 68.61 29.39 11.42
C MET A 1 67.74 29.05 12.62
N SER A 2 66.41 29.19 12.48
CA SER A 2 65.35 28.44 13.18
C SER A 2 64.06 29.26 13.15
N PHE A 3 63.25 28.97 12.12
CA PHE A 3 61.80 29.19 12.12
C PHE A 3 61.14 28.13 13.02
N LEU A 4 59.83 28.23 13.28
CA LEU A 4 58.87 27.32 13.97
C LEU A 4 58.14 28.11 15.09
N ARG A 5 56.82 28.18 15.24
CA ARG A 5 55.64 27.45 14.71
C ARG A 5 54.45 28.41 14.71
N THR A 6 53.65 28.40 13.64
CA THR A 6 52.31 29.02 13.59
C THR A 6 51.27 27.99 14.03
N THR A 7 50.49 28.30 15.07
CA THR A 7 49.30 27.54 15.45
C THR A 7 48.07 28.14 14.77
N ARG A 8 47.48 27.40 13.82
CA ARG A 8 46.11 27.66 13.32
C ARG A 8 45.17 26.67 13.99
N THR A 9 44.32 27.16 14.89
CA THR A 9 43.18 26.44 15.42
C THR A 9 41.96 26.71 14.54
N PHE A 10 41.52 25.71 13.78
CA PHE A 10 40.18 25.71 13.17
C PHE A 10 39.25 24.94 14.11
N SER A 11 38.36 25.67 14.80
CA SER A 11 37.24 25.06 15.53
C SER A 11 35.96 25.29 14.72
N THR A 12 35.48 24.24 14.06
CA THR A 12 34.16 24.20 13.45
C THR A 12 33.18 23.62 14.46
N LEU A 13 32.54 24.48 15.24
CA LEU A 13 31.41 24.07 16.09
C LEU A 13 30.14 24.15 15.26
N ARG A 14 29.70 22.99 14.76
CA ARG A 14 28.35 22.76 14.24
C ARG A 14 27.36 22.99 15.38
N CYS A 15 26.56 24.05 15.30
CA CYS A 15 25.43 24.24 16.19
C CYS A 15 24.30 23.33 15.71
N THR A 16 24.24 22.11 16.25
CA THR A 16 23.10 21.21 16.12
C THR A 16 21.94 21.78 16.93
N ALA A 17 21.06 22.53 16.26
CA ALA A 17 19.78 22.93 16.82
C ALA A 17 18.95 21.68 17.11
N THR A 18 19.05 21.18 18.35
CA THR A 18 18.15 20.17 18.90
C THR A 18 16.78 20.81 19.05
N ARG A 19 15.92 20.65 18.03
CA ARG A 19 14.49 20.93 18.19
C ARG A 19 13.99 19.98 19.27
N LYS A 20 13.77 20.52 20.47
CA LYS A 20 12.98 19.85 21.50
C LYS A 20 11.57 19.69 20.93
N PHE A 21 11.25 18.47 20.51
CA PHE A 21 9.89 18.10 20.17
C PHE A 21 9.10 18.10 21.48
N THR A 22 8.43 19.22 21.77
CA THR A 22 7.43 19.27 22.85
C THR A 22 6.21 18.52 22.33
N THR A 23 6.16 17.21 22.57
CA THR A 23 4.93 16.43 22.42
C THR A 23 3.99 16.84 23.54
N THR A 24 3.08 17.77 23.25
CA THR A 24 1.88 17.95 24.07
C THR A 24 1.22 16.59 24.22
N ARG A 25 1.13 16.11 25.46
CA ARG A 25 0.50 14.83 25.82
C ARG A 25 -0.99 14.92 25.48
N LEU A 26 -1.34 14.54 24.25
CA LEU A 26 -2.71 14.43 23.80
C LEU A 26 -3.38 13.27 24.53
N LEU A 27 -4.67 13.43 24.79
CA LEU A 27 -5.55 12.47 25.44
C LEU A 27 -5.25 11.05 24.93
N ALA A 28 -4.87 10.17 25.85
CA ALA A 28 -4.46 8.83 25.52
C ALA A 28 -5.64 8.04 24.95
N LEU A 29 -5.67 7.90 23.62
CA LEU A 29 -6.58 7.01 22.91
C LEU A 29 -6.35 5.60 23.44
N LYS A 30 -7.37 4.98 24.02
CA LYS A 30 -7.26 3.59 24.47
C LYS A 30 -7.54 2.65 23.32
N VAL A 31 -6.90 1.49 23.35
CA VAL A 31 -7.27 0.36 22.51
C VAL A 31 -8.66 -0.11 22.94
N ASP A 32 -9.66 0.30 22.18
CA ASP A 32 -11.06 0.01 22.43
C ASP A 32 -11.64 -0.96 21.38
N SER A 33 -12.88 -1.38 21.59
CA SER A 33 -13.55 -2.31 20.68
C SER A 33 -13.72 -1.74 19.27
N ASN A 34 -13.84 -0.41 19.12
CA ASN A 34 -13.93 0.22 17.80
C ASN A 34 -12.61 0.11 17.05
N PHE A 35 -11.49 0.40 17.72
CA PHE A 35 -10.15 0.21 17.18
C PHE A 35 -9.92 -1.23 16.72
N ILE A 36 -10.22 -2.22 17.56
CA ILE A 36 -10.05 -3.64 17.22
C ILE A 36 -10.91 -4.00 16.00
N SER A 37 -12.15 -3.50 15.93
CA SER A 37 -13.03 -3.75 14.79
C SER A 37 -12.46 -3.20 13.48
N GLN A 38 -11.84 -2.02 13.51
CA GLN A 38 -11.19 -1.44 12.32
C GLN A 38 -9.95 -2.24 11.91
N ILE A 39 -9.14 -2.69 12.87
CA ILE A 39 -8.00 -3.57 12.62
C ILE A 39 -8.47 -4.88 11.98
N THR A 40 -9.52 -5.49 12.52
CA THR A 40 -10.10 -6.71 11.94
C THR A 40 -10.64 -6.48 10.55
N ALA A 41 -11.35 -5.39 10.29
CA ALA A 41 -11.85 -5.08 8.95
C ALA A 41 -10.71 -4.94 7.93
N ALA A 42 -9.60 -4.31 8.32
CA ALA A 42 -8.41 -4.19 7.49
C ALA A 42 -7.71 -5.55 7.27
N GLU A 43 -7.62 -6.39 8.30
CA GLU A 43 -7.08 -7.75 8.18
C GLU A 43 -7.91 -8.64 7.26
N LYS A 44 -9.25 -8.55 7.34
CA LYS A 44 -10.17 -9.23 6.42
C LYS A 44 -9.94 -8.82 4.98
N ALA A 45 -9.74 -7.51 4.75
CA ALA A 45 -9.48 -6.98 3.40
C ALA A 45 -8.15 -7.50 2.82
N LEU A 46 -7.15 -7.80 3.66
CA LEU A 46 -5.86 -8.33 3.22
C LEU A 46 -5.88 -9.85 3.00
N THR A 47 -6.51 -10.60 3.90
CA THR A 47 -6.48 -12.08 3.88
C THR A 47 -7.60 -12.69 3.07
N ASN A 48 -8.64 -11.92 2.74
CA ASN A 48 -9.93 -12.42 2.23
C ASN A 48 -10.57 -13.50 3.12
N SER A 49 -10.16 -13.57 4.40
CA SER A 49 -10.70 -14.48 5.40
C SER A 49 -11.43 -13.69 6.46
N ASP A 50 -12.62 -14.17 6.87
CA ASP A 50 -13.42 -13.56 7.94
C ASP A 50 -12.89 -13.87 9.34
N GLU A 51 -12.01 -14.87 9.48
CA GLU A 51 -11.46 -15.29 10.76
C GLU A 51 -10.14 -14.56 11.09
N PRO A 52 -9.99 -14.05 12.32
CA PRO A 52 -8.74 -13.44 12.74
C PRO A 52 -7.63 -14.49 12.75
N VAL A 53 -6.52 -14.19 12.08
CA VAL A 53 -5.40 -15.11 11.97
C VAL A 53 -4.69 -15.21 13.32
N LYS A 54 -4.37 -16.44 13.74
CA LYS A 54 -3.64 -16.69 14.99
C LYS A 54 -2.25 -16.02 14.93
N GLY A 55 -2.03 -15.05 15.80
CA GLY A 55 -0.78 -14.26 15.82
C GLY A 55 -0.76 -13.08 14.83
N GLY A 56 -1.88 -12.84 14.14
CA GLY A 56 -2.08 -11.72 13.23
C GLY A 56 -2.26 -10.37 13.93
N PRO A 57 -2.43 -9.29 13.16
CA PRO A 57 -2.55 -7.93 13.66
C PRO A 57 -3.77 -7.74 14.58
N THR A 58 -4.89 -8.41 14.32
CA THR A 58 -6.05 -8.41 15.23
C THR A 58 -5.73 -9.04 16.57
N ALA A 59 -5.05 -10.19 16.59
CA ALA A 59 -4.65 -10.87 17.82
C ALA A 59 -3.69 -10.00 18.65
N LYS A 60 -2.78 -9.28 17.98
CA LYS A 60 -1.88 -8.31 18.59
C LYS A 60 -2.63 -7.10 19.15
N ALA A 61 -3.57 -6.51 18.41
CA ALA A 61 -4.41 -5.43 18.92
C ALA A 61 -5.23 -5.87 20.15
N GLN A 62 -5.74 -7.10 20.14
CA GLN A 62 -6.50 -7.67 21.25
C GLN A 62 -5.65 -7.88 22.52
N SER A 63 -4.35 -8.13 22.43
CA SER A 63 -3.50 -8.24 23.64
C SER A 63 -3.28 -6.91 24.37
N HIS A 64 -3.61 -5.79 23.72
CA HIS A 64 -3.47 -4.45 24.28
C HIS A 64 -4.80 -3.80 24.64
N VAL A 65 -5.92 -4.54 24.68
CA VAL A 65 -7.24 -4.00 25.05
C VAL A 65 -7.16 -3.24 26.38
N GLY A 66 -7.66 -2.01 26.38
CA GLY A 66 -7.69 -1.14 27.56
C GLY A 66 -6.36 -0.42 27.86
N GLN A 67 -5.28 -0.72 27.14
CA GLN A 67 -4.03 0.03 27.21
C GLN A 67 -4.11 1.30 26.37
N GLU A 68 -3.26 2.28 26.68
CA GLU A 68 -3.11 3.50 25.89
C GLU A 68 -2.40 3.18 24.56
N LEU A 69 -3.01 3.58 23.45
CA LEU A 69 -2.48 3.46 22.10
C LEU A 69 -1.12 4.15 22.04
N SER A 70 -0.09 3.36 21.80
CA SER A 70 1.30 3.80 21.79
C SER A 70 2.01 3.27 20.55
N ALA A 71 3.17 3.83 20.24
CA ALA A 71 4.00 3.36 19.15
C ALA A 71 4.40 1.87 19.31
N ALA A 72 4.51 1.37 20.55
CA ALA A 72 4.77 -0.05 20.82
C ALA A 72 3.62 -0.92 20.31
N ILE A 73 2.37 -0.53 20.58
CA ILE A 73 1.18 -1.26 20.12
C ILE A 73 1.10 -1.25 18.60
N VAL A 74 1.38 -0.11 17.96
CA VAL A 74 1.46 -0.03 16.49
C VAL A 74 2.53 -0.98 15.97
N SER A 75 3.72 -1.02 16.59
CA SER A 75 4.80 -1.94 16.21
C SER A 75 4.41 -3.41 16.37
N ASP A 76 3.68 -3.77 17.42
CA ASP A 76 3.20 -5.14 17.65
C ASP A 76 2.16 -5.54 16.62
N ILE A 77 1.28 -4.61 16.23
CA ILE A 77 0.31 -4.79 15.14
C ILE A 77 1.04 -4.99 13.81
N THR A 78 2.06 -4.17 13.51
CA THR A 78 2.91 -4.32 12.31
C THR A 78 3.60 -5.69 12.29
N ALA A 79 4.12 -6.15 13.43
CA ALA A 79 4.73 -7.46 13.53
C ALA A 79 3.72 -8.59 13.26
N GLY A 80 2.47 -8.42 13.70
CA GLY A 80 1.38 -9.35 13.37
C GLY A 80 1.02 -9.34 11.89
N GLU A 81 1.00 -8.18 11.24
CA GLU A 81 0.78 -8.06 9.80
C GLU A 81 1.87 -8.76 8.99
N LYS A 82 3.13 -8.62 9.40
CA LYS A 82 4.28 -9.30 8.78
C LYS A 82 4.13 -10.83 8.76
N VAL A 83 3.54 -11.41 9.81
CA VAL A 83 3.30 -12.87 9.88
C VAL A 83 2.32 -13.33 8.80
N ILE A 84 1.40 -12.47 8.40
CA ILE A 84 0.38 -12.79 7.39
C ILE A 84 0.88 -12.52 5.98
N THR A 85 1.52 -11.36 5.77
CA THR A 85 1.92 -10.89 4.44
C THR A 85 3.28 -11.43 4.00
N ASN A 86 4.05 -12.04 4.92
CA ASN A 86 5.45 -12.41 4.73
C ASN A 86 6.34 -11.23 4.24
N SER A 87 5.87 -10.00 4.43
CA SER A 87 6.55 -8.77 4.03
C SER A 87 6.88 -7.92 5.24
N ASP A 88 8.06 -7.31 5.24
CA ASP A 88 8.49 -6.34 6.25
C ASP A 88 7.84 -4.95 6.06
N GLU A 89 7.22 -4.70 4.91
CA GLU A 89 6.59 -3.43 4.61
C GLU A 89 5.11 -3.42 5.02
N PRO A 90 4.64 -2.36 5.70
CA PRO A 90 3.21 -2.15 5.97
C PRO A 90 2.44 -2.10 4.66
N VAL A 91 1.36 -2.87 4.55
CA VAL A 91 0.51 -2.83 3.36
C VAL A 91 -0.37 -1.58 3.42
N GLN A 92 -0.46 -0.89 2.28
CA GLN A 92 -1.32 0.28 2.15
C GLN A 92 -2.79 -0.12 2.42
N GLY A 93 -3.43 0.55 3.38
CA GLY A 93 -4.80 0.22 3.80
C GLY A 93 -4.89 -1.00 4.72
N GLY A 94 -3.76 -1.58 5.11
CA GLY A 94 -3.68 -2.67 6.07
C GLY A 94 -3.92 -2.25 7.52
N PRO A 95 -3.95 -3.23 8.44
CA PRO A 95 -4.18 -2.97 9.86
C PRO A 95 -3.12 -2.06 10.48
N THR A 96 -1.87 -2.11 10.03
CA THR A 96 -0.83 -1.15 10.44
C THR A 96 -1.18 0.28 10.04
N SER A 97 -1.74 0.49 8.84
CA SER A 97 -2.16 1.82 8.38
C SER A 97 -3.28 2.38 9.28
N VAL A 98 -4.23 1.53 9.69
CA VAL A 98 -5.29 1.90 10.65
C VAL A 98 -4.70 2.25 12.02
N ALA A 99 -3.74 1.45 12.52
CA ALA A 99 -3.09 1.69 13.79
C ALA A 99 -2.30 3.01 13.81
N GLN A 100 -1.55 3.29 12.75
CA GLN A 100 -0.84 4.55 12.56
C GLN A 100 -1.82 5.72 12.41
N SER A 101 -2.91 5.55 11.67
CA SER A 101 -3.95 6.58 11.50
C SER A 101 -4.66 6.88 12.82
N ALA A 102 -4.86 5.90 13.69
CA ALA A 102 -5.43 6.13 15.02
C ALA A 102 -4.43 6.86 15.94
N LEU A 103 -3.14 6.52 15.85
CA LEU A 103 -2.08 7.18 16.63
C LEU A 103 -1.85 8.63 16.20
N VAL A 104 -1.84 8.90 14.89
CA VAL A 104 -1.62 10.23 14.30
C VAL A 104 -2.93 11.04 14.25
N GLY A 105 -4.05 10.38 13.99
CA GLY A 105 -5.39 10.95 13.81
C GLY A 105 -6.18 11.18 15.09
N GLY A 106 -5.57 11.02 16.27
CA GLY A 106 -6.12 11.50 17.54
C GLY A 106 -6.36 13.02 17.63
N HIS A 107 -6.29 13.74 16.51
CA HIS A 107 -6.58 15.16 16.37
C HIS A 107 -7.96 15.48 15.78
N VAL A 108 -8.82 14.51 15.44
CA VAL A 108 -10.18 14.84 14.99
C VAL A 108 -11.21 13.95 15.68
N ARG A 109 -11.74 14.44 16.80
CA ARG A 109 -13.14 14.23 17.23
C ARG A 109 -13.41 14.97 18.54
N ASP A 110 -13.97 16.16 18.44
CA ASP A 110 -15.12 16.56 19.26
C ASP A 110 -15.76 17.83 18.70
N VAL A 111 -16.89 17.69 18.01
CA VAL A 111 -18.14 18.40 18.36
C VAL A 111 -19.31 17.53 17.87
N GLY A 112 -20.04 16.97 18.84
CA GLY A 112 -21.50 16.88 18.79
C GLY A 112 -22.12 15.79 17.90
N GLY A 113 -22.64 14.75 18.53
CA GLY A 113 -23.59 13.86 17.88
C GLY A 113 -24.94 14.56 17.65
N GLU A 114 -25.49 14.40 16.44
CA GLU A 114 -26.94 14.45 16.24
C GLU A 114 -27.31 13.61 15.01
N LYS A 115 -28.33 12.77 15.19
CA LYS A 115 -28.98 12.00 14.14
C LYS A 115 -29.58 12.99 13.14
N ASN A 116 -29.08 13.06 11.91
CA ASN A 116 -29.94 13.43 10.79
C ASN A 116 -29.49 12.78 9.48
N THR A 117 -30.15 11.67 9.21
CA THR A 117 -30.54 11.18 7.90
C THR A 117 -30.81 12.31 6.91
N SER A 118 -30.31 12.14 5.69
CA SER A 118 -30.71 12.88 4.49
C SER A 118 -30.44 14.39 4.55
N ASN A 119 -29.28 14.82 4.04
CA ASN A 119 -29.06 16.10 3.31
C ASN A 119 -27.56 16.44 3.11
N SER A 120 -26.62 15.51 3.32
CA SER A 120 -25.18 15.74 3.08
C SER A 120 -24.75 15.66 1.62
N SER A 121 -25.66 15.42 0.66
CA SER A 121 -25.35 15.44 -0.77
C SER A 121 -25.23 16.86 -1.36
N LYS A 122 -25.41 17.92 -0.57
CA LYS A 122 -25.46 19.32 -1.08
C LYS A 122 -24.38 20.27 -0.56
N ILE A 123 -23.50 19.83 0.34
CA ILE A 123 -22.34 20.64 0.80
C ILE A 123 -21.02 20.16 0.16
N LEU A 124 -21.02 18.98 -0.49
CA LEU A 124 -19.87 18.47 -1.25
C LEU A 124 -19.74 19.08 -2.67
N SER A 125 -20.65 19.96 -3.10
CA SER A 125 -20.60 20.58 -4.45
C SER A 125 -19.88 21.92 -4.52
N ASP A 126 -19.76 22.67 -3.40
CA ASP A 126 -19.23 24.05 -3.44
C ASP A 126 -17.79 24.22 -2.92
N LEU A 127 -17.16 23.14 -2.44
CA LEU A 127 -15.71 23.11 -2.13
C LEU A 127 -14.87 22.51 -3.27
N SER A 128 -15.39 22.53 -4.50
CA SER A 128 -14.71 22.01 -5.70
C SER A 128 -13.99 23.09 -6.52
N GLN A 129 -13.94 24.35 -6.08
CA GLN A 129 -13.28 25.40 -6.86
C GLN A 129 -12.35 26.26 -6.00
N ASN A 130 -11.05 26.00 -6.21
CA ASN A 130 -9.95 26.95 -6.06
C ASN A 130 -9.22 27.00 -4.69
N SER A 131 -8.32 26.03 -4.49
CA SER A 131 -7.05 26.22 -3.76
C SER A 131 -5.99 25.29 -4.34
N SER A 132 -5.63 25.56 -5.58
CA SER A 132 -4.39 25.12 -6.21
C SER A 132 -3.21 25.81 -5.53
N ALA A 133 -2.36 25.05 -4.82
CA ALA A 133 -0.89 25.23 -4.74
C ALA A 133 -0.26 24.44 -3.58
N ALA A 134 -0.39 23.11 -3.63
CA ALA A 134 0.64 22.17 -3.19
C ALA A 134 0.28 20.84 -3.84
N SER A 135 0.64 20.74 -5.13
CA SER A 135 0.40 19.59 -5.99
C SER A 135 1.16 18.38 -5.46
N ALA A 136 0.60 17.74 -4.45
CA ALA A 136 0.85 16.34 -4.17
C ALA A 136 0.30 15.60 -5.38
N ASN A 137 1.23 15.07 -6.17
CA ASN A 137 1.01 14.26 -7.36
C ASN A 137 0.31 12.94 -6.97
N ALA A 138 -0.92 13.05 -6.50
CA ALA A 138 -1.89 11.96 -6.49
C ALA A 138 -2.31 11.82 -7.95
N ASN A 139 -1.48 11.12 -8.72
CA ASN A 139 -1.84 10.67 -10.04
C ASN A 139 -3.05 9.76 -9.86
N SER A 140 -4.21 10.37 -10.03
CA SER A 140 -5.40 9.68 -10.48
C SER A 140 -5.04 9.17 -11.87
N SER A 141 -4.31 8.06 -11.93
CA SER A 141 -4.17 7.29 -13.14
C SER A 141 -5.58 6.77 -13.45
N ALA A 142 -6.38 7.58 -14.14
CA ALA A 142 -7.05 7.06 -15.32
C ALA A 142 -5.93 6.36 -16.08
N GLY A 143 -5.79 5.03 -15.85
CA GLY A 143 -4.59 4.29 -16.16
C GLY A 143 -4.15 4.65 -17.55
N GLU A 144 -3.00 5.31 -17.70
CA GLU A 144 -2.45 5.57 -19.02
C GLU A 144 -2.17 4.19 -19.60
N HIS A 145 -3.11 3.68 -20.38
CA HIS A 145 -2.96 2.43 -21.09
C HIS A 145 -2.01 2.75 -22.23
N THR A 146 -0.71 2.63 -21.96
CA THR A 146 0.36 3.01 -22.89
C THR A 146 0.46 2.05 -24.07
N GLY A 147 -0.28 0.93 -24.04
CA GLY A 147 -0.17 -0.15 -25.02
C GLY A 147 1.19 -0.86 -24.95
N LYS A 148 1.93 -0.69 -23.85
CA LYS A 148 3.21 -1.31 -23.57
C LYS A 148 3.10 -2.25 -22.36
N LEU A 149 4.01 -3.22 -22.28
CA LEU A 149 4.18 -4.05 -21.09
C LEU A 149 4.97 -3.28 -20.02
N ASP A 150 4.36 -2.22 -19.51
CA ASP A 150 4.89 -1.42 -18.42
C ASP A 150 4.70 -2.10 -17.06
N SER A 151 5.27 -1.51 -16.01
CA SER A 151 5.19 -2.04 -14.64
C SER A 151 3.73 -2.24 -14.18
N SER A 152 2.83 -1.35 -14.57
CA SER A 152 1.39 -1.44 -14.27
C SER A 152 0.76 -2.67 -14.91
N THR A 153 0.99 -2.88 -16.21
CA THR A 153 0.47 -4.04 -16.96
C THR A 153 1.08 -5.34 -16.45
N LEU A 154 2.39 -5.37 -16.19
CA LEU A 154 3.08 -6.53 -15.63
C LEU A 154 2.52 -6.91 -14.24
N SER A 155 2.22 -5.92 -13.40
CA SER A 155 1.62 -6.16 -12.09
C SER A 155 0.24 -6.81 -12.23
N LYS A 156 -0.62 -6.31 -13.13
CA LYS A 156 -1.95 -6.90 -13.39
C LYS A 156 -1.86 -8.32 -13.95
N ILE A 157 -0.89 -8.58 -14.83
CA ILE A 157 -0.63 -9.93 -15.36
C ILE A 157 -0.19 -10.86 -14.22
N THR A 158 0.67 -10.38 -13.32
CA THR A 158 1.12 -11.12 -12.13
C THR A 158 -0.05 -11.43 -11.20
N ASP A 159 -0.93 -10.46 -10.94
CA ASP A 159 -2.13 -10.67 -10.13
C ASP A 159 -3.07 -11.71 -10.75
N ALA A 160 -3.22 -11.70 -12.07
CA ALA A 160 -4.01 -12.70 -12.78
C ALA A 160 -3.36 -14.10 -12.71
N GLU A 161 -2.04 -14.19 -12.83
CA GLU A 161 -1.30 -15.45 -12.67
C GLU A 161 -1.44 -16.00 -11.24
N LYS A 162 -1.24 -15.15 -10.23
CA LYS A 162 -1.40 -15.51 -8.81
C LYS A 162 -2.78 -16.10 -8.52
N LYS A 163 -3.83 -15.55 -9.13
CA LYS A 163 -5.19 -16.09 -9.00
C LYS A 163 -5.37 -17.46 -9.64
N LEU A 164 -4.58 -17.80 -10.67
CA LEU A 164 -4.65 -19.10 -11.34
C LEU A 164 -3.80 -20.16 -10.62
N THR A 165 -2.57 -19.83 -10.23
CA THR A 165 -1.62 -20.78 -9.65
C THR A 165 -1.72 -20.86 -8.13
N GLY A 166 -2.31 -19.85 -7.47
CA GLY A 166 -2.32 -19.71 -6.03
C GLY A 166 -0.96 -19.33 -5.43
N GLN A 167 0.05 -19.04 -6.26
CA GLN A 167 1.39 -18.66 -5.82
C GLN A 167 1.54 -17.14 -5.77
N ASP A 168 2.11 -16.62 -4.68
CA ASP A 168 2.34 -15.17 -4.49
C ASP A 168 3.33 -14.54 -5.48
N GLY A 169 4.06 -15.34 -6.26
CA GLY A 169 5.10 -14.87 -7.18
C GLY A 169 4.95 -15.37 -8.60
N ALA A 170 5.74 -14.77 -9.50
CA ALA A 170 5.84 -15.22 -10.88
C ALA A 170 6.39 -16.64 -10.94
N VAL A 171 5.68 -17.54 -11.62
CA VAL A 171 6.11 -18.92 -11.80
C VAL A 171 7.18 -18.99 -12.88
N GLN A 172 8.21 -19.81 -12.66
CA GLN A 172 9.27 -20.00 -13.64
C GLN A 172 8.71 -20.53 -14.96
N GLY A 173 8.86 -19.75 -16.04
CA GLY A 173 8.32 -20.09 -17.35
C GLY A 173 6.81 -19.84 -17.52
N GLY A 174 6.17 -19.28 -16.50
CA GLY A 174 4.77 -18.84 -16.50
C GLY A 174 4.54 -17.54 -17.30
N PRO A 175 3.28 -17.10 -17.40
CA PRO A 175 2.89 -15.98 -18.24
C PRO A 175 3.55 -14.66 -17.82
N THR A 176 3.69 -14.38 -16.52
CA THR A 176 4.40 -13.21 -16.00
C THR A 176 5.87 -13.23 -16.38
N ALA A 177 6.53 -14.39 -16.27
CA ALA A 177 7.94 -14.51 -16.65
C ALA A 177 8.15 -14.22 -18.15
N GLN A 178 7.19 -14.61 -19.01
CA GLN A 178 7.24 -14.28 -20.44
C GLN A 178 6.91 -12.81 -20.69
N ALA A 179 5.94 -12.23 -19.97
CA ALA A 179 5.61 -10.81 -20.07
C ALA A 179 6.81 -9.94 -19.67
N GLN A 180 7.56 -10.33 -18.64
CA GLN A 180 8.76 -9.64 -18.18
C GLN A 180 9.89 -9.63 -19.21
N LYS A 181 10.00 -10.64 -20.09
CA LYS A 181 10.98 -10.62 -21.19
C LYS A 181 10.72 -9.51 -22.19
N HIS A 182 9.47 -9.11 -22.33
CA HIS A 182 9.01 -8.03 -23.19
C HIS A 182 8.71 -6.75 -22.40
N ALA A 183 9.27 -6.60 -21.21
CA ALA A 183 9.02 -5.42 -20.37
C ALA A 183 9.44 -4.13 -21.09
N ASN A 184 8.61 -3.10 -20.99
CA ASN A 184 8.72 -1.81 -21.66
C ASN A 184 8.58 -1.84 -23.20
N GLU A 185 8.32 -3.01 -23.78
CA GLU A 185 8.01 -3.14 -25.20
C GLU A 185 6.50 -2.91 -25.45
N PRO A 186 6.10 -2.47 -26.65
CA PRO A 186 4.69 -2.47 -27.05
C PRO A 186 4.07 -3.86 -26.94
N ILE A 187 2.78 -3.95 -26.60
CA ILE A 187 2.03 -5.21 -26.58
C ILE A 187 1.83 -5.66 -28.04
N THR A 188 2.73 -6.53 -28.51
CA THR A 188 2.70 -7.12 -29.85
C THR A 188 2.04 -8.50 -29.83
N SER A 189 1.66 -9.00 -31.01
CA SER A 189 1.17 -10.38 -31.17
C SER A 189 2.18 -11.42 -30.69
N GLN A 190 3.48 -11.14 -30.82
CA GLN A 190 4.55 -12.01 -30.33
C GLN A 190 4.53 -12.10 -28.81
N ALA A 191 4.49 -10.96 -28.12
CA ALA A 191 4.41 -10.94 -26.67
C ALA A 191 3.14 -11.64 -26.14
N LEU A 192 2.00 -11.43 -26.81
CA LEU A 192 0.75 -12.14 -26.46
C LEU A 192 0.87 -13.66 -26.67
N HIS A 193 1.57 -14.10 -27.72
CA HIS A 193 1.83 -15.51 -27.96
C HIS A 193 2.71 -16.11 -26.85
N ASP A 194 3.83 -15.47 -26.53
CA ASP A 194 4.76 -15.95 -25.51
C ASP A 194 4.11 -15.99 -24.12
N ILE A 195 3.29 -14.98 -23.78
CA ILE A 195 2.47 -14.98 -22.56
C ILE A 195 1.45 -16.14 -22.58
N THR A 196 0.80 -16.39 -23.72
CA THR A 196 -0.16 -17.51 -23.85
C THR A 196 0.53 -18.86 -23.66
N GLU A 197 1.72 -19.05 -24.23
CA GLU A 197 2.50 -20.28 -24.06
C GLU A 197 2.97 -20.45 -22.61
N GLY A 198 3.31 -19.35 -21.93
CA GLY A 198 3.56 -19.36 -20.48
C GLY A 198 2.33 -19.77 -19.67
N GLU A 199 1.15 -19.24 -20.00
CA GLU A 199 -0.11 -19.60 -19.37
C GLU A 199 -0.42 -21.09 -19.54
N LYS A 200 -0.33 -21.61 -20.77
CA LYS A 200 -0.55 -23.05 -21.04
C LYS A 200 0.37 -23.96 -20.23
N LYS A 201 1.61 -23.54 -19.98
CA LYS A 201 2.55 -24.35 -19.18
C LYS A 201 2.12 -24.49 -17.72
N ILE A 202 1.48 -23.47 -17.15
CA ILE A 202 1.05 -23.48 -15.75
C ILE A 202 -0.35 -24.09 -15.57
N THR A 203 -1.24 -23.97 -16.56
CA THR A 203 -2.62 -24.46 -16.51
C THR A 203 -2.82 -25.84 -17.17
N GLY A 204 -1.75 -26.48 -17.65
CA GLY A 204 -1.82 -27.80 -18.28
C GLY A 204 -2.33 -27.79 -19.73
N GLY A 205 -2.21 -26.66 -20.43
CA GLY A 205 -2.53 -26.49 -21.85
C GLY A 205 -3.80 -25.70 -22.14
N GLU A 206 -4.57 -25.35 -21.11
CA GLU A 206 -5.86 -24.66 -21.26
C GLU A 206 -5.73 -23.14 -21.09
N ARG A 207 -6.36 -22.37 -21.98
CA ARG A 207 -6.47 -20.92 -21.82
C ARG A 207 -7.59 -20.62 -20.83
N VAL A 208 -7.30 -19.83 -19.81
CA VAL A 208 -8.28 -19.51 -18.78
C VAL A 208 -8.94 -18.17 -19.09
N LYS A 209 -10.27 -18.15 -19.00
CA LYS A 209 -11.04 -16.91 -19.15
C LYS A 209 -10.70 -15.95 -18.02
N GLY A 210 -10.23 -14.75 -18.36
CA GLY A 210 -9.77 -13.79 -17.36
C GLY A 210 -8.36 -14.08 -16.83
N GLY A 211 -7.64 -15.01 -17.46
CA GLY A 211 -6.25 -15.29 -17.16
C GLY A 211 -5.29 -14.16 -17.56
N PRO A 212 -3.98 -14.36 -17.35
CA PRO A 212 -2.95 -13.37 -17.62
C PRO A 212 -2.92 -12.93 -19.10
N THR A 213 -3.15 -13.85 -20.05
CA THR A 213 -3.28 -13.49 -21.48
C THR A 213 -4.47 -12.57 -21.72
N SER A 214 -5.63 -12.88 -21.12
CA SER A 214 -6.84 -12.06 -21.25
C SER A 214 -6.61 -10.66 -20.69
N THR A 215 -5.84 -10.55 -19.61
CA THR A 215 -5.47 -9.27 -18.99
C THR A 215 -4.58 -8.45 -19.92
N ALA A 216 -3.53 -9.05 -20.50
CA ALA A 216 -2.65 -8.38 -21.46
C ALA A 216 -3.43 -7.89 -22.70
N GLN A 217 -4.35 -8.72 -23.22
CA GLN A 217 -5.23 -8.33 -24.33
C GLN A 217 -6.18 -7.19 -23.94
N SER A 218 -6.70 -7.19 -22.71
CA SER A 218 -7.57 -6.14 -22.21
C SER A 218 -6.85 -4.80 -22.10
N GLU A 219 -5.59 -4.79 -21.66
CA GLU A 219 -4.78 -3.58 -21.60
C GLU A 219 -4.44 -3.02 -22.99
N LEU A 220 -4.14 -3.89 -23.97
CA LEU A 220 -4.00 -3.47 -25.38
C LEU A 220 -5.30 -2.92 -25.98
N ALA A 221 -6.44 -3.53 -25.65
CA ALA A 221 -7.73 -3.04 -26.14
C ALA A 221 -8.04 -1.64 -25.56
N ARG A 222 -7.76 -1.44 -24.26
CA ARG A 222 -7.92 -0.14 -23.59
C ARG A 222 -6.97 0.92 -24.14
N SER A 223 -5.72 0.56 -24.47
CA SER A 223 -4.77 1.52 -25.07
C SER A 223 -5.17 1.99 -26.46
N ARG A 224 -5.98 1.20 -27.18
CA ARG A 224 -6.52 1.58 -28.50
C ARG A 224 -7.84 2.34 -28.42
N ALA A 225 -8.49 2.32 -27.26
CA ALA A 225 -9.77 2.98 -27.03
C ALA A 225 -9.61 4.43 -26.52
N ASN A 226 -8.41 4.79 -26.06
CA ASN A 226 -7.97 6.17 -25.81
C ASN A 226 -7.40 6.80 -27.08
#